data_AF-A0A0N4VQU2-F1
#
_entry.id   AF-A0A0N4VQU2-F1
#
_cell.length_a   1.000
_cell.length_b   1.000
_cell.length_c   1.000
_cell.angle_alpha   90.00
_cell.angle_beta   90.00
_cell.angle_gamma   90.00
#
_symmetry.space_group_name_H-M   'P 1'
#
loop_
_entity.id
_entity.type
_entity.pdbx_description
1 polymer ?
#
loop_
_entity_poly.entity_id
_entity_poly.type
_entity_poly.pdbx_seq_one_letter_code
_entity_poly.pdbx_strand_id
1 'polypeptide(L)' 'MFNRLGRLLPIVLKRSTYAGIIPNDAFIAADDYKCPKDLAKYLKFLSTNYTAFSRMLLHDLS' A
#
# COMPACT_ATOMS: atom_id res chain seq x y z
N MET A 1 -5.12 16.71 -9.59
CA MET A 1 -6.09 16.80 -8.46
C MET A 1 -6.03 15.50 -7.64
N PHE A 2 -4.88 15.20 -7.04
CA PHE A 2 -4.71 14.13 -6.05
C PHE A 2 -3.81 14.61 -4.90
N ASN A 3 -3.98 15.87 -4.49
CA ASN A 3 -3.33 16.41 -3.30
C ASN A 3 -4.32 16.27 -2.15
N ARG A 4 -4.16 15.23 -1.29
CA ARG A 4 -4.60 15.11 0.13
C ARG A 4 -4.78 13.65 0.63
N LEU A 5 -3.79 12.77 0.44
CA LEU A 5 -3.68 11.54 1.24
C LEU A 5 -2.24 11.34 1.75
N GLY A 6 -1.53 12.42 2.11
CA GLY A 6 -0.12 12.36 2.55
C GLY A 6 0.17 11.54 3.83
N ARG A 7 -0.78 10.73 4.32
CA ARG A 7 -0.65 9.82 5.47
C ARG A 7 -1.51 8.55 5.35
N LEU A 8 -2.10 8.23 4.20
CA LEU A 8 -3.03 7.12 4.08
C LEU A 8 -2.63 6.21 2.94
N LEU A 9 -2.38 4.94 3.27
CA LEU A 9 -2.00 3.90 2.34
C LEU A 9 -3.23 3.03 2.04
N PRO A 10 -3.78 3.07 0.81
CA PRO A 10 -5.00 2.34 0.49
C PRO A 10 -4.72 0.83 0.42
N ILE A 11 -5.69 0.06 0.92
CA ILE A 11 -5.72 -1.40 0.78
C ILE A 11 -6.88 -1.75 -0.15
N VAL A 12 -6.58 -2.42 -1.26
CA VAL A 12 -7.56 -2.82 -2.28
C VAL A 12 -7.71 -4.34 -2.30
N LEU A 13 -8.82 -4.84 -2.82
CA LEU A 13 -9.07 -6.28 -2.87
C LEU A 13 -8.23 -7.01 -3.92
N LYS A 14 -8.09 -6.43 -5.11
CA LYS A 14 -7.35 -7.03 -6.24
C LYS A 14 -6.43 -6.03 -6.93
N ARG A 15 -5.19 -6.45 -7.21
CA ARG A 15 -4.20 -5.63 -7.93
C ARG A 15 -4.65 -5.30 -9.35
N SER A 16 -5.21 -6.28 -10.05
CA SER A 16 -5.62 -6.13 -11.45
C SER A 16 -6.70 -5.07 -11.68
N THR A 17 -7.46 -4.69 -10.64
CA THR A 17 -8.45 -3.61 -10.72
C THR A 17 -7.81 -2.24 -10.92
N TYR A 18 -6.58 -2.04 -10.45
CA TYR A 18 -5.89 -0.74 -10.42
C TYR A 18 -4.58 -0.73 -11.21
N ALA A 19 -4.06 -1.90 -11.59
CA ALA A 19 -2.87 -2.03 -12.42
C ALA A 19 -3.03 -1.24 -13.73
N GLY A 20 -2.07 -0.36 -14.02
CA GLY A 20 -2.09 0.50 -15.21
C GLY A 20 -2.92 1.78 -15.08
N ILE A 21 -3.67 1.96 -13.98
CA ILE A 21 -4.37 3.21 -13.65
C ILE A 21 -3.53 4.05 -12.69
N ILE A 22 -3.00 3.39 -11.64
CA ILE A 22 -2.11 3.99 -10.65
C ILE A 22 -0.84 3.14 -10.49
N PRO A 23 0.28 3.73 -10.02
CA PRO A 23 1.50 3.00 -9.72
C PRO A 23 1.26 1.81 -8.78
N ASN A 24 1.99 0.71 -9.00
CA ASN A 24 1.79 -0.56 -8.31
C ASN A 24 2.17 -0.54 -6.81
N ASP A 25 2.94 0.46 -6.43
CA ASP A 25 3.43 0.77 -5.09
C ASP A 25 2.50 1.71 -4.32
N ALA A 26 1.57 2.38 -5.02
CA ALA A 26 0.63 3.33 -4.43
C ALA A 26 -0.50 2.71 -3.61
N PHE A 27 -0.53 1.39 -3.50
CA PHE A 27 -1.53 0.66 -2.74
C PHE A 27 -1.02 -0.72 -2.32
N ILE A 28 -1.64 -1.27 -1.28
CA ILE A 28 -1.49 -2.68 -0.92
C ILE A 28 -2.64 -3.46 -1.54
N ALA A 29 -2.35 -4.47 -2.35
CA ALA A 29 -3.38 -5.38 -2.83
C ALA A 29 -3.49 -6.59 -1.89
N ALA A 30 -4.69 -6.90 -1.42
CA ALA A 30 -4.91 -8.03 -0.52
C ALA A 30 -4.63 -9.37 -1.20
N ASP A 31 -4.84 -9.47 -2.52
CA ASP A 31 -4.58 -10.68 -3.31
C ASP A 31 -3.10 -10.94 -3.62
N ASP A 32 -2.20 -10.00 -3.31
CA ASP A 32 -0.75 -10.24 -3.35
C ASP A 32 -0.30 -11.20 -2.22
N TYR A 33 -1.15 -11.40 -1.20
CA TYR A 33 -0.85 -12.24 -0.04
C TYR A 33 -1.58 -13.57 -0.14
N LYS A 34 -0.85 -14.65 0.15
CA LYS A 34 -1.39 -16.03 0.14
C LYS A 34 -2.59 -16.20 1.07
N CYS A 35 -2.64 -15.45 2.17
CA CYS A 35 -3.77 -15.48 3.10
C CYS A 35 -3.90 -14.17 3.92
N PRO A 36 -5.08 -13.91 4.53
CA PRO A 36 -5.30 -12.70 5.32
C PRO A 36 -4.33 -12.52 6.49
N LYS A 37 -3.83 -13.62 7.06
CA LYS A 37 -2.85 -13.59 8.16
C LYS A 37 -1.51 -12.98 7.71
N ASP A 38 -1.10 -13.21 6.47
CA ASP A 38 0.17 -12.67 5.96
C ASP A 38 0.06 -11.19 5.65
N LEU A 39 -1.09 -10.74 5.12
CA LEU A 39 -1.40 -9.31 5.02
C LEU A 39 -1.39 -8.65 6.42
N ALA A 40 -2.04 -9.25 7.41
CA ALA A 40 -2.08 -8.71 8.77
C ALA A 40 -0.68 -8.58 9.40
N LYS A 41 0.21 -9.56 9.18
CA LYS A 41 1.62 -9.46 9.62
C LYS A 41 2.33 -8.27 8.97
N TYR A 42 2.13 -8.06 7.68
CA TYR A 42 2.74 -6.96 6.95
C TYR A 42 2.22 -5.59 7.44
N LEU A 43 0.90 -5.47 7.65
CA LEU A 43 0.30 -4.26 8.21
C LEU A 43 0.83 -3.95 9.61
N LYS A 44 1.01 -4.98 10.46
CA LYS A 44 1.62 -4.83 11.79
C LYS A 44 3.09 -4.40 11.70
N PHE A 45 3.84 -4.93 10.74
CA PHE A 45 5.21 -4.47 10.49
C PHE A 45 5.23 -2.98 10.12
N LEU A 46 4.40 -2.55 9.16
CA LEU A 46 4.30 -1.15 8.74
C LEU A 46 3.88 -0.23 9.89
N SER A 47 2.95 -0.65 10.74
CA SER A 47 2.49 0.18 11.87
C SER A 47 3.58 0.41 12.92
N THR A 48 4.58 -0.47 13.00
CA THR A 48 5.70 -0.37 13.95
C THR A 48 6.96 0.24 13.34
N ASN A 49 7.01 0.41 12.02
CA ASN A 49 8.18 0.88 11.29
C ASN A 49 7.85 2.10 10.41
N TYR A 50 7.95 3.29 11.01
CA TYR A 50 7.64 4.54 10.33
C TYR A 50 8.51 4.80 9.10
N THR A 51 9.76 4.34 9.09
CA THR A 51 10.66 4.49 7.93
C THR A 51 10.20 3.65 6.75
N ALA A 52 9.79 2.40 7.00
CA ALA A 52 9.24 1.53 5.95
C ALA A 52 7.91 2.06 5.40
N PHE A 53 7.02 2.53 6.28
CA PHE A 53 5.77 3.16 5.90
C PHE A 53 5.99 4.43 5.08
N SER A 54 6.90 5.31 5.53
CA SER A 54 7.22 6.55 4.82
C SER A 54 7.87 6.29 3.47
N ARG A 55 8.71 5.26 3.33
CA ARG A 55 9.30 4.90 2.03
C ARG A 55 8.22 4.48 1.02
N MET A 56 7.22 3.72 1.47
CA MET A 56 6.10 3.33 0.62
C MET A 56 5.30 4.56 0.17
N LEU A 57 5.00 5.49 1.08
CA LEU A 57 4.29 6.74 0.74
C LEU A 57 5.10 7.74 -0.11
N LEU A 58 6.43 7.76 0.02
CA LEU A 58 7.30 8.69 -0.72
C LEU A 58 7.59 8.20 -2.15
N HIS A 59 7.54 6.88 -2.39
CA HIS A 59 7.70 6.32 -3.74
C HIS A 59 6.52 6.71 -4.65
N ASP A 60 5.35 7.00 -4.07
CA ASP A 60 4.16 7.47 -4.80
C ASP A 60 4.23 8.94 -5.25
N LEU A 61 5.25 9.68 -4.79
CA LEU A 61 5.42 11.13 -5.05
C LEU A 61 6.50 11.44 -6.10
N SER A 62 7.26 10.46 -6.56
CA SER A 62 8.33 10.58 -7.57
C SER A 62 7.89 10.04 -8.92
#